data_AF-A0A9X2M2Q4-F1
#
_entry.id   AF-A0A9X2M2Q4-F1
#
_cell.length_a   1.000
_cell.length_b   1.000
_cell.length_c   1.000
_cell.angle_alpha   90.00
_cell.angle_beta   90.00
_cell.angle_gamma   90.00
#
_symmetry.space_group_name_H-M   'P 1'
#
loop_
_entity.id
_entity.type
_entity.pdbx_description
1 polymer ?
#
loop_
_entity_poly.entity_id
_entity_poly.type
_entity_poly.pdbx_seq_one_letter_code
_entity_poly.pdbx_strand_id
1 'polypeptide(L)' 'MRAASLFVRGDAAQLTELVARVDDGRLRIHIAARRPLVESSAVHEDAGTGRLPGKTVLIAP' A
#
# COMPACT_ATOMS: atom_id res chain seq x y z
N MET A 1 -10.92 -12.07 -11.92
CA MET A 1 -10.25 -11.10 -11.04
C MET A 1 -10.87 -9.73 -11.27
N ARG A 2 -11.35 -9.02 -10.23
CA ARG A 2 -11.68 -7.59 -10.33
C ARG A 2 -10.69 -6.81 -9.46
N ALA A 3 -9.51 -6.52 -10.00
CA ALA A 3 -8.77 -5.36 -9.49
C ALA A 3 -9.59 -4.14 -9.93
N ALA A 4 -10.32 -3.51 -9.02
CA ALA A 4 -10.84 -2.18 -9.28
C ALA A 4 -9.61 -1.27 -9.35
N SER A 5 -9.17 -0.92 -10.55
CA SER A 5 -8.22 0.17 -10.75
C SER A 5 -8.91 1.45 -10.32
N LEU A 6 -8.89 1.73 -9.01
CA LEU A 6 -9.42 2.94 -8.44
C LEU A 6 -8.44 4.06 -8.81
N PHE A 7 -8.75 4.78 -9.88
CA PHE A 7 -8.11 6.05 -10.16
C PHE A 7 -8.59 7.05 -9.12
N VAL A 8 -7.76 7.31 -8.11
CA VAL A 8 -7.99 8.39 -7.15
C VAL A 8 -7.39 9.66 -7.76
N ARG A 9 -8.19 10.72 -7.89
CA ARG A 9 -7.64 12.06 -8.17
C ARG A 9 -6.71 12.41 -7.01
N GLY A 10 -5.44 12.70 -7.31
CA GLY A 10 -4.52 13.18 -6.28
C GLY A 10 -5.04 14.50 -5.69
N ASP A 11 -5.49 14.46 -4.44
CA ASP A 11 -5.86 15.62 -3.65
C ASP A 11 -4.83 15.80 -2.53
N ALA A 12 -4.01 16.83 -2.66
CA ALA A 12 -2.94 17.10 -1.71
C ALA A 12 -3.46 17.49 -0.32
N ALA A 13 -4.63 18.14 -0.23
CA ALA A 13 -5.23 18.49 1.05
C ALA A 13 -5.74 17.23 1.76
N GLN A 14 -6.38 16.32 1.02
CA GLN A 14 -6.79 15.03 1.56
C GLN A 14 -5.58 14.20 2.03
N LEU A 15 -4.49 14.17 1.26
CA LEU A 15 -3.28 13.46 1.67
C LEU A 15 -2.67 14.08 2.94
N THR A 16 -2.63 15.41 3.03
CA THR A 16 -2.13 16.14 4.20
C THR A 16 -2.92 15.77 5.46
N GLU A 17 -4.25 15.71 5.37
CA GLU A 17 -5.11 15.30 6.48
C GLU A 17 -4.87 13.83 6.90
N LEU A 18 -4.65 12.93 5.93
CA LEU A 18 -4.31 11.54 6.25
C LEU A 18 -2.96 11.42 6.97
N VAL A 19 -1.96 12.19 6.56
CA VAL A 19 -0.65 12.24 7.22
C VAL A 19 -0.77 12.78 8.65
N ALA A 20 -1.48 13.89 8.85
CA ALA A 20 -1.70 14.45 10.19
C ALA A 20 -2.33 13.44 11.16
N ARG A 21 -3.29 12.63 10.69
CA ARG A 21 -3.88 11.55 11.52
C ARG A 21 -2.90 10.44 11.83
N VAL A 22 -1.96 10.13 10.94
CA VAL A 22 -0.90 9.14 11.21
C VAL A 22 0.06 9.66 12.26
N ASP A 23 0.49 10.91 12.13
CA ASP A 23 1.41 11.57 13.06
C ASP A 23 0.80 11.69 14.46
N ASP A 24 -0.48 12.05 14.55
CA ASP A 24 -1.24 12.12 15.81
C ASP A 24 -1.62 10.72 16.38
N GLY A 25 -1.24 9.63 15.71
CA GLY A 25 -1.57 8.26 16.12
C GLY A 25 -3.06 7.87 15.98
N ARG A 26 -3.88 8.72 15.37
CA ARG A 26 -5.32 8.49 15.12
C ARG A 26 -5.56 7.56 13.92
N LEU A 27 -4.58 7.41 13.04
CA LEU A 27 -4.60 6.47 11.91
C LEU A 27 -3.34 5.59 11.95
N ARG A 28 -3.52 4.28 12.08
CA ARG A 28 -2.41 3.32 12.05
C ARG A 28 -2.37 2.58 10.72
N ILE A 29 -1.25 2.68 10.02
CA ILE A 29 -1.02 1.88 8.82
C ILE A 29 -0.60 0.47 9.24
N HIS A 30 -1.46 -0.52 9.01
CA HIS A 30 -1.08 -1.91 9.19
C HIS A 30 -0.31 -2.43 7.98
N ILE A 31 0.96 -2.77 8.19
CA ILE A 31 1.81 -3.42 7.20
C ILE A 31 1.73 -4.93 7.42
N ALA A 32 1.15 -5.64 6.46
CA ALA A 32 1.01 -7.09 6.52
C ALA A 32 2.31 -7.80 6.14
N ALA A 33 3.09 -7.21 5.23
CA ALA A 33 4.39 -7.75 4.83
C ALA A 33 5.34 -6.63 4.38
N ARG A 34 6.64 -6.84 4.63
CA ARG A 34 7.74 -6.08 4.03
C ARG A 34 8.57 -7.06 3.20
N ARG A 35 8.80 -6.75 1.93
CA ARG A 35 9.54 -7.59 0.99
C ARG A 35 10.63 -6.76 0.31
N PRO A 36 11.77 -7.34 -0.08
CA PRO A 36 12.81 -6.58 -0.78
C PRO A 36 12.35 -6.19 -2.19
N LEU A 37 12.83 -5.06 -2.70
CA LEU A 37 12.45 -4.54 -4.01
C LEU A 37 12.68 -5.53 -5.17
N VAL A 38 13.68 -6.41 -5.02
CA VAL A 38 14.01 -7.47 -5.99
C VAL A 38 12.86 -8.48 -6.17
N GLU A 39 11.93 -8.57 -5.22
CA GLU A 39 10.76 -9.46 -5.30
C GLU A 39 9.52 -8.81 -5.95
N SER A 40 9.66 -7.61 -6.53
CA SER A 40 8.54 -6.85 -7.12
C SER A 40 7.68 -7.67 -8.09
N SER A 41 8.30 -8.44 -8.98
CA SER A 41 7.58 -9.30 -9.93
C SER A 41 6.68 -10.31 -9.23
N ALA A 42 7.21 -11.04 -8.24
CA ALA A 42 6.45 -12.01 -7.46
C ALA A 42 5.33 -11.34 -6.64
N VAL A 43 5.59 -10.15 -6.08
CA VAL A 43 4.57 -9.36 -5.38
C VAL A 43 3.41 -8.96 -6.30
N HIS A 44 3.70 -8.59 -7.54
CA HIS A 44 2.66 -8.28 -8.53
C HIS A 44 1.86 -9.53 -8.94
N GLU A 45 2.49 -10.69 -9.06
CA GLU A 45 1.80 -11.95 -9.32
C GLU A 45 0.88 -12.35 -8.15
N ASP A 46 1.38 -12.26 -6.92
CA ASP A 46 0.60 -12.50 -5.71
C ASP A 46 -0.59 -11.53 -5.59
N ALA A 47 -0.40 -10.25 -5.95
CA ALA A 47 -1.48 -9.27 -6.01
C ALA A 47 -2.50 -9.65 -7.10
N GLY A 48 -2.01 -10.05 -8.28
CA GLY A 48 -2.77 -10.55 -9.42
C GLY A 48 -3.68 -11.73 -9.10
N THR A 49 -3.30 -12.52 -8.11
CA THR A 49 -4.01 -13.74 -7.71
C THR A 49 -4.71 -13.62 -6.36
N GLY A 50 -4.65 -12.44 -5.71
CA GLY A 50 -5.28 -12.20 -4.41
C GLY A 50 -4.58 -12.90 -3.24
N ARG A 51 -3.32 -13.28 -3.39
CA ARG A 51 -2.51 -13.97 -2.37
C ARG A 51 -1.86 -13.03 -1.35
N LEU A 52 -1.87 -11.71 -1.60
CA LEU A 52 -1.33 -10.76 -0.64
C LEU A 52 -2.27 -10.61 0.58
N PRO A 53 -1.77 -10.80 1.81
CA PRO A 53 -2.60 -10.75 3.03
C PRO A 53 -3.04 -9.31 3.41
N GLY A 54 -2.58 -8.29 2.68
CA GLY A 54 -2.88 -6.89 2.96
C GLY A 54 -1.84 -5.96 2.34
N LYS A 55 -1.63 -4.79 2.96
CA LYS A 55 -0.63 -3.82 2.49
C LYS A 55 0.77 -4.44 2.60
N THR A 56 1.39 -4.66 1.45
CA THR A 56 2.78 -5.07 1.31
C THR A 56 3.63 -3.87 0.92
N VAL A 57 4.78 -3.68 1.59
CA VAL A 57 5.74 -2.62 1.29
C VAL A 57 7.00 -3.23 0.71
N LEU A 58 7.46 -2.70 -0.42
CA LEU A 58 8.76 -3.04 -0.98
C LEU A 58 9.84 -2.13 -0.38
N ILE A 59 10.90 -2.74 0.12
CA ILE A 59 12.03 -2.04 0.74
C ILE A 59 13.20 -2.03 -0.24
N ALA A 60 13.69 -0.84 -0.57
CA ALA A 60 14.95 -0.64 -1.29
C ALA A 60 16.13 -0.78 -0.32
N PRO A 61 17.33 -1.19 -0.80
CA PRO A 61 18.54 -1.21 0.02
C PRO A 61 18.94 0.18 0.53
#